data_AF-A0A356V684-F1
#
_entry.id   AF-A0A356V684-F1
#
_cell.length_a   1.000
_cell.length_b   1.000
_cell.length_c   1.000
_cell.angle_alpha   90.00
_cell.angle_beta   90.00
_cell.angle_gamma   90.00
#
_symmetry.space_group_name_H-M   'P 1'
#
loop_
_entity.id
_entity.type
_entity.pdbx_description
1 polymer ?
#
loop_
_entity_poly.entity_id
_entity_poly.type
_entity_poly.pdbx_seq_one_letter_code
_entity_poly.pdbx_strand_id
1 'polypeptide(L)'
;MTPRFFHLHACFIGHLYFSGFYFRDYPEADFWRFILNIKSIITTGISAGFLLSANALWAGPMDEVKEKIAKCNEKQCNQLRLSGINGLTEIPKEILDIPTLNALDLSRLKIADLSPLSGLHALRILNISDTKVSDFSPLSALRMIAVVEARNTDVADISALAGLMIMQNLLLDNTKVADIVDDKRYGKNLRCFCKRYRSDGYFCVGWQKEIKQN
;
A
#
# COMPACT_ATOMS: atom_id res chain seq x y z
N MET A 1 -28.66 -22.81 28.65
CA MET A 1 -27.32 -23.23 29.14
C MET A 1 -26.58 -21.98 29.57
N THR A 2 -26.34 -21.82 30.86
CA THR A 2 -25.66 -20.67 31.46
C THR A 2 -24.14 -20.76 31.24
N PRO A 3 -23.44 -19.65 30.95
CA PRO A 3 -21.99 -19.68 30.88
C PRO A 3 -21.38 -19.62 32.30
N ARG A 4 -20.53 -20.60 32.60
CA ARG A 4 -19.68 -20.60 33.80
C ARG A 4 -18.57 -19.56 33.61
N PHE A 5 -18.52 -18.56 34.49
CA PHE A 5 -17.34 -17.70 34.67
C PHE A 5 -16.18 -18.53 35.22
N PHE A 6 -15.06 -18.59 34.50
CA PHE A 6 -13.79 -19.05 35.06
C PHE A 6 -13.08 -17.85 35.71
N HIS A 7 -13.04 -17.84 37.04
CA HIS A 7 -12.16 -16.97 37.81
C HIS A 7 -10.71 -17.39 37.57
N LEU A 8 -9.90 -16.54 36.94
CA LEU A 8 -8.45 -16.65 36.98
C LEU A 8 -7.94 -15.94 38.24
N HIS A 9 -7.58 -16.73 39.25
CA HIS A 9 -6.77 -16.29 40.37
C HIS A 9 -5.36 -15.98 39.85
N ALA A 10 -4.95 -14.71 39.95
CA ALA A 10 -3.56 -14.32 39.75
C ALA A 10 -2.71 -14.89 40.89
N CYS A 11 -1.96 -15.96 40.61
CA CYS A 11 -0.94 -16.49 41.51
C CYS A 11 0.42 -15.97 41.05
N PHE A 12 0.99 -15.06 41.84
CA PHE A 12 2.40 -14.68 41.81
C PHE A 12 3.24 -15.94 42.06
N ILE A 13 4.01 -16.40 41.08
CA ILE A 13 5.32 -17.08 41.18
C ILE A 13 5.81 -17.27 39.72
N GLY A 14 7.10 -17.01 39.49
CA GLY A 14 7.72 -16.96 38.17
C GLY A 14 7.69 -18.26 37.35
N HIS A 15 8.11 -18.11 36.09
CA HIS A 15 8.17 -19.08 35.00
C HIS A 15 6.86 -19.36 34.24
N LEU A 16 6.62 -18.60 33.17
CA LEU A 16 5.83 -19.06 32.03
C LEU A 16 6.79 -19.41 30.88
N TYR A 17 7.03 -20.71 30.72
CA TYR A 17 7.54 -21.31 29.49
C TYR A 17 6.48 -21.11 28.40
N PHE A 18 6.78 -20.34 27.36
CA PHE A 18 5.98 -20.33 26.13
C PHE A 18 6.43 -21.47 25.22
N SER A 19 5.75 -22.62 25.31
CA SER A 19 5.79 -23.65 24.27
C SER A 19 4.49 -23.65 23.47
N GLY A 20 4.58 -23.28 22.20
CA GLY A 20 3.71 -23.76 21.13
C GLY A 20 2.22 -23.42 21.20
N PHE A 21 1.83 -22.27 20.64
CA PHE A 21 0.48 -22.10 20.10
C PHE A 21 0.57 -21.55 18.68
N TYR A 22 0.34 -22.41 17.69
CA TYR A 22 0.08 -22.02 16.31
C TYR A 22 -1.43 -21.73 16.18
N PHE A 23 -1.81 -20.46 16.12
CA PHE A 23 -3.19 -20.06 15.80
C PHE A 23 -3.36 -20.00 14.27
N ARG A 24 -3.65 -21.15 13.67
CA ARG A 24 -4.23 -21.26 12.34
C ARG A 24 -5.74 -21.25 12.57
N ASP A 25 -6.46 -20.31 11.96
CA ASP A 25 -7.94 -20.21 11.93
C ASP A 25 -8.62 -19.40 13.06
N TYR A 26 -8.18 -18.16 13.32
CA TYR A 26 -9.00 -17.16 14.03
C TYR A 26 -9.60 -16.12 13.07
N PRO A 27 -10.91 -15.81 13.15
CA PRO A 27 -11.50 -14.67 12.46
C PRO A 27 -10.93 -13.35 13.03
N GLU A 28 -10.46 -12.48 12.13
CA GLU A 28 -9.61 -11.30 12.39
C GLU A 28 -10.19 -10.33 13.45
N ALA A 29 -11.51 -10.22 13.53
CA ALA A 29 -12.20 -9.32 14.48
C ALA A 29 -12.06 -9.75 15.96
N ASP A 30 -11.93 -11.05 16.23
CA ASP A 30 -11.84 -11.58 17.59
C ASP A 30 -10.39 -11.62 18.09
N PHE A 31 -9.42 -11.73 17.17
CA PHE A 31 -8.00 -11.62 17.49
C PHE A 31 -7.65 -10.23 18.03
N TRP A 32 -8.11 -9.15 17.37
CA TRP A 32 -7.86 -7.79 17.84
C TRP A 32 -8.59 -7.47 19.15
N ARG A 33 -9.79 -8.02 19.38
CA ARG A 33 -10.50 -7.90 20.66
C ARG A 33 -9.78 -8.61 21.79
N PHE A 34 -9.23 -9.79 21.54
CA PHE A 34 -8.41 -10.53 22.50
C PHE A 34 -7.13 -9.74 22.87
N ILE A 35 -6.44 -9.18 21.87
CA ILE A 35 -5.25 -8.35 22.09
C ILE A 35 -5.57 -7.05 22.84
N LEU A 36 -6.67 -6.36 22.51
CA LEU A 36 -7.10 -5.15 23.23
C LEU A 36 -7.46 -5.43 24.70
N ASN A 37 -8.09 -6.59 24.97
CA ASN A 37 -8.41 -7.02 26.32
C ASN A 37 -7.12 -7.32 27.13
N ILE A 38 -6.11 -7.90 26.49
CA ILE A 38 -4.78 -8.11 27.11
C ILE A 38 -4.04 -6.79 27.35
N LYS A 39 -4.09 -5.82 26.41
CA LYS A 39 -3.50 -4.48 26.61
C LYS A 39 -4.03 -3.80 27.88
N SER A 40 -5.34 -3.90 28.15
CA SER A 40 -5.97 -3.36 29.37
C SER A 40 -5.46 -4.02 30.66
N ILE A 41 -5.06 -5.30 30.60
CA ILE A 41 -4.62 -6.08 31.77
C ILE A 41 -3.13 -5.86 32.05
N ILE A 42 -2.32 -5.64 31.00
CA ILE A 42 -0.87 -5.42 31.13
C ILE A 42 -0.55 -4.00 31.62
N THR A 43 -1.35 -2.99 31.29
CA THR A 43 -1.06 -1.59 31.68
C THR A 43 -1.30 -1.26 33.15
N THR A 44 -2.05 -2.08 33.89
CA THR A 44 -2.46 -1.78 35.28
C THR A 44 -1.52 -2.34 36.34
N GLY A 45 -0.46 -3.08 35.97
CA GLY A 45 0.33 -3.84 36.93
C GLY A 45 1.84 -3.92 36.70
N ILE A 46 2.43 -3.15 35.78
CA ILE A 46 3.86 -3.30 35.46
C ILE A 46 4.62 -1.98 35.51
N SER A 47 5.80 -2.01 36.13
CA SER A 47 6.69 -0.86 36.25
C SER A 47 7.09 -0.33 34.88
N ALA A 48 7.37 0.97 34.80
CA ALA A 48 7.70 1.67 33.56
C ALA A 48 8.81 1.00 32.71
N GLY A 49 9.70 0.22 33.33
CA GLY A 49 10.74 -0.56 32.64
C GLY A 49 10.24 -1.76 31.82
N PHE A 50 9.09 -2.34 32.15
CA PHE A 50 8.51 -3.48 31.42
C PHE A 50 7.57 -3.06 30.29
N LEU A 51 7.05 -1.82 30.34
CA LEU A 51 6.22 -1.25 29.27
C LEU A 51 7.01 -1.10 27.96
N LEU A 52 8.33 -0.85 28.04
CA LEU A 52 9.21 -0.79 26.87
C LEU A 52 9.38 -2.16 26.19
N SER A 53 9.44 -3.26 26.96
CA SER A 53 9.56 -4.61 26.39
C SER A 53 8.25 -5.19 25.88
N ALA A 54 7.10 -4.73 26.40
CA ALA A 54 5.79 -5.22 25.96
C ALA A 54 5.32 -4.62 24.62
N ASN A 55 5.68 -3.37 24.33
CA ASN A 55 5.37 -2.73 23.04
C ASN A 55 6.10 -3.38 21.85
N ALA A 56 7.23 -4.06 22.10
CA ALA A 56 8.03 -4.70 21.06
C ALA A 56 7.49 -6.08 20.60
N LEU A 57 6.49 -6.66 21.29
CA LEU A 57 6.00 -8.01 20.96
C LEU A 57 4.89 -8.08 19.90
N TRP A 58 4.34 -6.95 19.45
CA TRP A 58 3.27 -6.93 18.45
C TRP A 58 3.38 -5.68 17.56
N ALA A 59 4.46 -5.54 16.79
CA ALA A 59 4.54 -4.54 15.74
C ALA A 59 3.53 -4.91 14.63
N GLY A 60 2.53 -4.05 14.42
CA GLY A 60 1.54 -4.22 13.36
C GLY A 60 2.11 -3.85 11.99
N PRO A 61 1.35 -4.08 10.90
CA PRO A 61 1.79 -3.70 9.55
C PRO A 61 2.12 -2.22 9.41
N MET A 62 1.42 -1.35 10.16
CA MET A 62 1.69 0.08 10.16
C MET A 62 3.02 0.43 10.84
N ASP A 63 3.45 -0.33 11.85
CA ASP A 63 4.73 -0.10 12.53
C ASP A 63 5.91 -0.41 11.60
N GLU A 64 5.80 -1.51 10.83
CA GLU A 64 6.78 -1.83 9.78
C GLU A 64 6.88 -0.72 8.73
N VAL A 65 5.74 -0.17 8.31
CA VAL A 65 5.72 0.93 7.32
C VAL A 65 6.36 2.20 7.89
N LYS A 66 6.04 2.57 9.13
CA LYS A 66 6.61 3.73 9.80
C LYS A 66 8.13 3.60 9.96
N GLU A 67 8.62 2.41 10.30
CA GLU A 67 10.05 2.14 10.35
C GLU A 67 10.71 2.33 8.97
N LYS A 68 10.11 1.80 7.90
CA LYS A 68 10.61 1.98 6.53
C LYS A 68 10.64 3.45 6.12
N ILE A 69 9.58 4.22 6.44
CA ILE A 69 9.51 5.66 6.16
C ILE A 69 10.60 6.42 6.92
N ALA A 70 10.74 6.17 8.23
CA ALA A 70 11.76 6.81 9.06
C ALA A 70 13.17 6.55 8.53
N LYS A 71 13.47 5.29 8.18
CA LYS A 71 14.75 4.89 7.59
C LYS A 71 14.99 5.53 6.22
N CYS A 72 13.93 5.73 5.43
CA CYS A 72 14.01 6.40 4.13
C CYS A 72 14.33 7.89 4.31
N ASN A 73 13.68 8.54 5.27
CA ASN A 73 13.87 9.95 5.59
C ASN A 73 15.30 10.21 6.12
N GLU A 74 15.77 9.39 7.06
CA GLU A 74 17.15 9.48 7.59
C GLU A 74 18.20 9.38 6.48
N LYS A 75 17.96 8.51 5.49
CA LYS A 75 18.87 8.29 4.36
C LYS A 75 18.63 9.22 3.18
N GLN A 76 17.68 10.15 3.28
CA GLN A 76 17.25 11.01 2.16
C GLN A 76 17.00 10.22 0.87
N CYS A 77 16.28 9.12 1.01
CA CYS A 77 15.97 8.26 -0.13
C CYS A 77 15.13 9.01 -1.17
N ASN A 78 15.17 8.51 -2.41
CA ASN A 78 14.26 8.94 -3.48
C ASN A 78 13.32 7.82 -3.95
N GLN A 79 13.42 6.63 -3.34
CA GLN A 79 12.58 5.48 -3.62
C GLN A 79 12.13 4.81 -2.34
N LEU A 80 10.82 4.57 -2.20
CA LEU A 80 10.22 3.86 -1.08
C LEU A 80 9.45 2.63 -1.61
N ARG A 81 9.77 1.46 -1.07
CA ARG A 81 9.07 0.20 -1.38
C ARG A 81 8.34 -0.30 -0.16
N LEU A 82 7.02 -0.34 -0.24
CA LEU A 82 6.11 -0.88 0.78
C LEU A 82 5.40 -2.15 0.28
N SER A 83 5.80 -2.69 -0.88
CA SER A 83 5.10 -3.80 -1.52
C SER A 83 5.03 -5.05 -0.64
N GLY A 84 3.88 -5.72 -0.61
CA GLY A 84 3.72 -7.03 0.05
C GLY A 84 3.69 -7.01 1.58
N ILE A 85 3.53 -5.86 2.22
CA ILE A 85 3.27 -5.76 3.65
C ILE A 85 1.84 -6.27 3.93
N ASN A 86 1.75 -7.43 4.58
CA ASN A 86 0.49 -8.10 4.83
C ASN A 86 -0.39 -7.30 5.80
N GLY A 87 -1.64 -7.04 5.41
CA GLY A 87 -2.62 -6.35 6.26
C GLY A 87 -2.55 -4.82 6.20
N LEU A 88 -1.69 -4.23 5.38
CA LEU A 88 -1.73 -2.79 5.15
C LEU A 88 -2.89 -2.42 4.20
N THR A 89 -3.85 -1.66 4.73
CA THR A 89 -5.05 -1.20 4.02
C THR A 89 -5.06 0.29 3.75
N GLU A 90 -4.19 1.05 4.42
CA GLU A 90 -4.13 2.51 4.34
C GLU A 90 -2.69 3.00 4.12
N ILE A 91 -2.57 4.13 3.41
CA ILE A 91 -1.28 4.80 3.21
C ILE A 91 -1.08 5.79 4.38
N PRO A 92 0.02 5.69 5.14
CA PRO A 92 0.31 6.67 6.20
C PRO A 92 0.58 8.05 5.61
N LYS A 93 0.14 9.09 6.34
CA LYS A 93 0.34 10.49 5.92
C LYS A 93 1.80 10.93 6.04
N GLU A 94 2.56 10.26 6.91
CA GLU A 94 3.99 10.44 7.15
C GLU A 94 4.83 10.21 5.87
N ILE A 95 4.27 9.61 4.82
CA ILE A 95 4.93 9.54 3.51
C ILE A 95 5.23 10.93 2.91
N LEU A 96 4.45 11.95 3.30
CA LEU A 96 4.65 13.35 2.89
C LEU A 96 5.93 13.96 3.49
N ASP A 97 6.48 13.36 4.55
CA ASP A 97 7.69 13.84 5.22
C ASP A 97 8.97 13.51 4.42
N ILE A 98 8.84 12.83 3.28
CA ILE A 98 9.96 12.50 2.37
C ILE A 98 9.83 13.37 1.10
N PRO A 99 10.27 14.65 1.12
CA PRO A 99 10.08 15.58 0.00
C PRO A 99 10.86 15.17 -1.27
N THR A 100 11.86 14.30 -1.13
CA THR A 100 12.71 13.78 -2.21
C THR A 100 12.14 12.53 -2.90
N LEU A 101 10.96 12.06 -2.46
CA LEU A 101 10.40 10.79 -2.93
C LEU A 101 9.95 10.87 -4.40
N ASN A 102 10.71 10.20 -5.27
CA ASN A 102 10.47 10.18 -6.71
C ASN A 102 9.86 8.85 -7.19
N ALA A 103 10.04 7.75 -6.46
CA ALA A 103 9.46 6.46 -6.78
C ALA A 103 8.81 5.80 -5.57
N LEU A 104 7.57 5.35 -5.73
CA LEU A 104 6.80 4.71 -4.68
C LEU A 104 6.19 3.40 -5.18
N ASP A 105 6.46 2.32 -4.45
CA ASP A 105 5.91 0.99 -4.71
C ASP A 105 4.98 0.56 -3.57
N LEU A 106 3.68 0.57 -3.87
CA LEU A 106 2.57 0.13 -3.03
C LEU A 106 1.94 -1.18 -3.56
N SER A 107 2.65 -1.92 -4.40
CA SER A 107 2.08 -3.11 -5.04
C SER A 107 1.81 -4.25 -4.05
N ARG A 108 0.82 -5.10 -4.36
CA ARG A 108 0.43 -6.26 -3.53
C ARG A 108 0.01 -5.86 -2.11
N LEU A 109 -0.78 -4.79 -2.01
CA LEU A 109 -1.34 -4.28 -0.76
C LEU A 109 -2.87 -4.22 -0.85
N LYS A 110 -3.57 -4.19 0.28
CA LYS A 110 -5.05 -4.09 0.30
C LYS A 110 -5.53 -2.62 0.29
N ILE A 111 -4.73 -1.72 -0.25
CA ILE A 111 -5.03 -0.28 -0.32
C ILE A 111 -6.10 -0.02 -1.38
N ALA A 112 -7.05 0.86 -1.05
CA ALA A 112 -8.06 1.37 -1.98
C ALA A 112 -8.00 2.90 -2.14
N ASP A 113 -7.58 3.62 -1.10
CA ASP A 113 -7.54 5.08 -1.09
C ASP A 113 -6.12 5.61 -1.38
N LEU A 114 -6.01 6.47 -2.40
CA LEU A 114 -4.79 7.15 -2.80
C LEU A 114 -4.71 8.61 -2.32
N SER A 115 -5.72 9.11 -1.59
CA SER A 115 -5.78 10.49 -1.11
C SER A 115 -4.51 10.97 -0.41
N PRO A 116 -3.81 10.15 0.42
CA PRO A 116 -2.56 10.55 1.05
C PRO A 116 -1.41 10.88 0.08
N LEU A 117 -1.48 10.46 -1.19
CA LEU A 117 -0.44 10.73 -2.19
C LEU A 117 -0.52 12.13 -2.80
N SER A 118 -1.63 12.84 -2.65
CA SER A 118 -1.92 14.11 -3.34
C SER A 118 -0.88 15.22 -3.13
N GLY A 119 -0.12 15.18 -2.03
CA GLY A 119 0.95 16.13 -1.71
C GLY A 119 2.34 15.76 -2.26
N LEU A 120 2.52 14.58 -2.87
CA LEU A 120 3.82 14.10 -3.36
C LEU A 120 4.16 14.67 -4.75
N HIS A 121 4.24 15.99 -4.89
CA HIS A 121 4.41 16.66 -6.19
C HIS A 121 5.69 16.30 -6.95
N ALA A 122 6.71 15.75 -6.27
CA ALA A 122 7.94 15.26 -6.89
C ALA A 122 7.84 13.82 -7.42
N LEU A 123 6.76 13.09 -7.10
CA LEU A 123 6.63 11.68 -7.45
C LEU A 123 6.60 11.49 -8.98
N ARG A 124 7.48 10.63 -9.48
CA ARG A 124 7.64 10.33 -10.92
C ARG A 124 7.18 8.92 -11.28
N ILE A 125 7.34 7.97 -10.37
CA ILE A 125 7.04 6.56 -10.59
C ILE A 125 6.13 6.08 -9.46
N LEU A 126 4.96 5.55 -9.81
CA LEU A 126 4.02 4.96 -8.88
C LEU A 126 3.66 3.54 -9.33
N ASN A 127 3.84 2.57 -8.45
CA ASN A 127 3.33 1.22 -8.65
C ASN A 127 2.27 0.91 -7.58
N ILE A 128 1.05 0.68 -8.03
CA ILE A 128 -0.13 0.28 -7.23
C ILE A 128 -0.71 -1.04 -7.77
N SER A 129 0.09 -1.84 -8.46
CA SER A 129 -0.35 -3.12 -9.02
C SER A 129 -0.80 -4.08 -7.91
N ASP A 130 -1.79 -4.92 -8.19
CA ASP A 130 -2.32 -5.90 -7.23
C ASP A 130 -2.88 -5.23 -5.95
N THR A 131 -3.61 -4.12 -6.13
CA THR A 131 -4.31 -3.40 -5.05
C THR A 131 -5.81 -3.32 -5.29
N LYS A 132 -6.55 -2.70 -4.36
CA LYS A 132 -8.01 -2.46 -4.45
C LYS A 132 -8.36 -1.06 -4.92
N VAL A 133 -7.39 -0.34 -5.48
CA VAL A 133 -7.60 1.01 -6.01
C VAL A 133 -8.56 0.96 -7.19
N SER A 134 -9.55 1.84 -7.17
CA SER A 134 -10.51 2.06 -8.26
C SER A 134 -10.61 3.52 -8.71
N ASP A 135 -10.14 4.47 -7.89
CA ASP A 135 -10.19 5.91 -8.15
C ASP A 135 -8.79 6.52 -8.26
N PHE A 136 -8.52 7.19 -9.37
CA PHE A 136 -7.27 7.90 -9.64
C PHE A 136 -7.36 9.41 -9.42
N SER A 137 -8.50 9.95 -8.99
CA SER A 137 -8.69 11.38 -8.71
C SER A 137 -7.56 12.01 -7.87
N PRO A 138 -7.02 11.34 -6.83
CA PRO A 138 -5.89 11.86 -6.05
C PRO A 138 -4.59 12.05 -6.84
N LEU A 139 -4.42 11.40 -8.00
CA LEU A 139 -3.23 11.49 -8.83
C LEU A 139 -3.21 12.73 -9.74
N SER A 140 -4.35 13.40 -9.92
CA SER A 140 -4.49 14.55 -10.84
C SER A 140 -3.58 15.74 -10.51
N ALA A 141 -3.17 15.88 -9.23
CA ALA A 141 -2.27 16.93 -8.77
C ALA A 141 -0.77 16.59 -8.95
N LEU A 142 -0.43 15.34 -9.30
CA LEU A 142 0.94 14.82 -9.36
C LEU A 142 1.56 15.07 -10.73
N ARG A 143 1.75 16.35 -11.06
CA ARG A 143 2.20 16.83 -12.38
C ARG A 143 3.54 16.25 -12.86
N MET A 144 4.34 15.69 -11.95
CA MET A 144 5.64 15.09 -12.25
C MET A 144 5.60 13.57 -12.50
N ILE A 145 4.41 12.94 -12.43
CA ILE A 145 4.27 11.51 -12.71
C ILE A 145 4.59 11.22 -14.18
N ALA A 146 5.56 10.33 -14.38
CA ALA A 146 5.99 9.82 -15.67
C ALA A 146 5.52 8.37 -15.88
N VAL A 147 5.43 7.57 -14.82
CA VAL A 147 5.12 6.15 -14.87
C VAL A 147 4.07 5.80 -13.83
N VAL A 148 2.97 5.18 -14.26
CA VAL A 148 1.96 4.58 -13.40
C VAL A 148 1.78 3.11 -13.78
N GLU A 149 2.01 2.23 -12.81
CA GLU A 149 1.71 0.81 -12.92
C GLU A 149 0.53 0.46 -12.01
N ALA A 150 -0.60 0.06 -12.61
CA ALA A 150 -1.81 -0.27 -11.88
C ALA A 150 -2.45 -1.55 -12.43
N ARG A 151 -1.60 -2.56 -12.71
CA ARG A 151 -2.06 -3.88 -13.16
C ARG A 151 -2.87 -4.56 -12.05
N ASN A 152 -3.87 -5.35 -12.41
CA ASN A 152 -4.72 -6.09 -11.47
C ASN A 152 -5.37 -5.17 -10.41
N THR A 153 -5.90 -4.02 -10.85
CA THR A 153 -6.66 -3.09 -9.99
C THR A 153 -8.10 -2.96 -10.49
N ASP A 154 -8.97 -2.35 -9.68
CA ASP A 154 -10.40 -2.19 -9.97
C ASP A 154 -10.72 -0.89 -10.73
N VAL A 155 -9.70 -0.15 -11.20
CA VAL A 155 -9.86 1.12 -11.91
C VAL A 155 -10.64 0.95 -13.22
N ALA A 156 -11.56 1.87 -13.46
CA ALA A 156 -12.41 1.92 -14.65
C ALA A 156 -12.34 3.28 -15.37
N ASP A 157 -12.09 4.36 -14.64
CA ASP A 157 -11.90 5.70 -15.18
C ASP A 157 -10.48 6.20 -14.90
N ILE A 158 -9.83 6.71 -15.94
CA ILE A 158 -8.48 7.30 -15.87
C ILE A 158 -8.50 8.79 -16.25
N SER A 159 -9.67 9.44 -16.29
CA SER A 159 -9.85 10.86 -16.63
C SER A 159 -8.94 11.79 -15.82
N ALA A 160 -8.68 11.43 -14.56
CA ALA A 160 -7.76 12.12 -13.67
C ALA A 160 -6.32 12.25 -14.21
N LEU A 161 -5.89 11.36 -15.12
CA LEU A 161 -4.54 11.35 -15.68
C LEU A 161 -4.39 12.24 -16.93
N ALA A 162 -5.49 12.76 -17.51
CA ALA A 162 -5.47 13.49 -18.78
C ALA A 162 -4.59 14.77 -18.75
N GLY A 163 -4.51 15.44 -17.59
CA GLY A 163 -3.71 16.65 -17.42
C GLY A 163 -2.21 16.43 -17.14
N LEU A 164 -1.77 15.18 -17.03
CA LEU A 164 -0.39 14.83 -16.65
C LEU A 164 0.52 14.84 -17.88
N MET A 165 0.96 16.04 -18.25
CA MET A 165 1.66 16.33 -19.51
C MET A 165 2.96 15.54 -19.71
N ILE A 166 3.62 15.07 -18.64
CA ILE A 166 4.90 14.34 -18.76
C ILE A 166 4.76 12.83 -18.61
N MET A 167 3.54 12.32 -18.50
CA MET A 167 3.29 10.88 -18.40
C MET A 167 3.77 10.17 -19.67
N GLN A 168 4.50 9.08 -19.48
CA GLN A 168 5.13 8.30 -20.53
C GLN A 168 4.62 6.86 -20.53
N ASN A 169 4.45 6.25 -19.36
CA ASN A 169 4.08 4.84 -19.29
C ASN A 169 2.88 4.65 -18.37
N LEU A 170 1.86 3.97 -18.89
CA LEU A 170 0.65 3.61 -18.17
C LEU A 170 0.36 2.13 -18.40
N LEU A 171 0.45 1.33 -17.33
CA LEU A 171 0.28 -0.13 -17.37
C LEU A 171 -0.99 -0.51 -16.61
N LEU A 172 -2.01 -0.98 -17.34
CA LEU A 172 -3.37 -1.22 -16.84
C LEU A 172 -3.89 -2.64 -17.14
N ASP A 173 -2.98 -3.62 -17.20
CA ASP A 173 -3.36 -5.02 -17.42
C ASP A 173 -4.38 -5.49 -16.37
N ASN A 174 -5.40 -6.21 -16.83
CA ASN A 174 -6.46 -6.76 -15.97
C ASN A 174 -7.16 -5.68 -15.10
N THR A 175 -7.47 -4.53 -15.69
CA THR A 175 -8.32 -3.48 -15.11
C THR A 175 -9.68 -3.40 -15.82
N LYS A 176 -10.58 -2.54 -15.34
CA LYS A 176 -11.91 -2.29 -15.94
C LYS A 176 -11.92 -1.12 -16.91
N VAL A 177 -10.78 -0.44 -17.11
CA VAL A 177 -10.66 0.70 -18.03
C VAL A 177 -11.00 0.23 -19.44
N ALA A 178 -11.90 0.94 -20.13
CA ALA A 178 -12.22 0.64 -21.52
C ALA A 178 -11.00 0.84 -22.42
N ASP A 179 -11.04 0.33 -23.65
CA ASP A 179 -9.96 0.61 -24.59
C ASP A 179 -9.91 2.12 -24.88
N ILE A 180 -8.73 2.73 -24.75
CA ILE A 180 -8.54 4.19 -24.92
C ILE A 180 -7.76 4.53 -26.19
N VAL A 181 -7.64 3.57 -27.11
CA VAL A 181 -7.06 3.78 -28.44
C VAL A 181 -7.77 5.00 -29.06
N ASP A 182 -6.98 6.04 -29.36
CA ASP A 182 -7.40 7.35 -29.90
C ASP A 182 -8.06 8.39 -28.96
N ASP A 183 -8.03 8.20 -27.63
CA ASP A 183 -8.50 9.24 -26.70
C ASP A 183 -7.52 10.43 -26.63
N LYS A 184 -7.91 11.54 -27.28
CA LYS A 184 -7.14 12.79 -27.38
C LYS A 184 -6.85 13.46 -26.03
N ARG A 185 -7.52 13.06 -24.95
CA ARG A 185 -7.28 13.59 -23.60
C ARG A 185 -5.93 13.13 -23.05
N TYR A 186 -5.44 11.96 -23.46
CA TYR A 186 -4.14 11.44 -23.04
C TYR A 186 -3.10 11.81 -24.08
N GLY A 187 -2.19 12.71 -23.69
CA GLY A 187 -1.34 13.44 -24.63
C GLY A 187 -0.36 12.58 -25.42
N LYS A 188 0.17 13.19 -26.51
CA LYS A 188 1.23 12.68 -27.41
C LYS A 188 2.50 12.15 -26.70
N ASN A 189 2.62 12.38 -25.40
CA ASN A 189 3.78 12.01 -24.59
C ASN A 189 3.64 10.62 -23.95
N LEU A 190 2.42 10.06 -23.90
CA LEU A 190 2.25 8.67 -23.51
C LEU A 190 2.99 7.82 -24.55
N ARG A 191 4.03 7.12 -24.13
CA ARG A 191 4.85 6.25 -24.99
C ARG A 191 4.34 4.84 -24.97
N CYS A 192 3.95 4.33 -23.81
CA CYS A 192 3.48 2.97 -23.64
C CYS A 192 2.15 2.93 -22.90
N PHE A 193 1.13 2.41 -23.58
CA PHE A 193 -0.11 1.96 -22.96
C PHE A 193 -0.20 0.45 -23.13
N CYS A 194 -0.14 -0.31 -22.03
CA CYS A 194 -0.23 -1.77 -22.06
C CYS A 194 -1.50 -2.20 -21.31
N LYS A 195 -2.39 -2.87 -22.04
CA LYS A 195 -3.57 -3.57 -21.53
C LYS A 195 -3.66 -4.91 -22.24
N ARG A 196 -3.74 -6.00 -21.48
CA ARG A 196 -3.97 -7.36 -22.01
C ARG A 196 -5.18 -7.40 -22.95
N TYR A 197 -4.93 -7.47 -24.25
CA TYR A 197 -5.90 -7.91 -25.25
C TYR A 197 -5.90 -9.45 -25.28
N ARG A 198 -7.03 -10.07 -25.64
CA ARG A 198 -7.25 -11.53 -25.65
C ARG A 198 -6.05 -12.33 -26.17
N SER A 199 -5.84 -13.53 -25.58
CA SER A 199 -5.01 -14.70 -25.94
C SER A 199 -3.60 -14.56 -26.57
N ASP A 200 -3.25 -13.45 -27.20
CA ASP A 200 -2.16 -13.37 -28.17
C ASP A 200 -0.97 -12.50 -27.68
N GLY A 201 -0.98 -12.07 -26.42
CA GLY A 201 0.17 -11.44 -25.75
C GLY A 201 -0.02 -9.98 -25.33
N TYR A 202 1.02 -9.41 -24.73
CA TYR A 202 1.05 -8.02 -24.27
C TYR A 202 1.35 -7.09 -25.46
N PHE A 203 0.37 -6.28 -25.85
CA PHE A 203 0.59 -5.19 -26.81
C PHE A 203 0.72 -3.88 -26.04
N CYS A 204 1.93 -3.34 -26.00
CA CYS A 204 2.10 -1.92 -25.68
C CYS A 204 1.81 -1.16 -26.96
N VAL A 205 0.68 -0.47 -27.01
CA VAL A 205 0.39 0.44 -28.12
C VAL A 205 1.31 1.64 -27.94
N GLY A 206 2.39 1.64 -28.70
CA GLY A 206 3.28 2.78 -28.82
C GLY A 206 2.48 3.94 -29.41
N TRP A 207 2.21 4.99 -28.64
CA TRP A 207 1.67 6.26 -29.15
C TRP A 207 2.74 7.08 -29.92
N GLN A 208 3.72 6.38 -30.48
CA GLN A 208 4.51 6.83 -31.61
C GLN A 208 4.37 5.79 -32.73
N LYS A 209 3.50 6.11 -33.70
CA LYS A 209 3.68 5.56 -35.05
C LYS A 209 5.12 5.86 -35.47
N GLU A 210 5.79 4.83 -35.97
CA GLU A 210 6.80 4.94 -37.03
C GLU A 210 7.83 6.07 -36.85
N ILE A 211 8.86 5.83 -36.04
CA ILE A 211 10.19 6.24 -36.50
C ILE A 211 10.64 5.12 -37.42
N LYS A 212 10.46 5.33 -38.73
CA LYS A 212 11.10 4.52 -39.77
C LYS A 212 12.58 4.42 -39.41
N GLN A 213 13.08 3.20 -39.29
CA GLN A 213 14.50 2.95 -39.50
C GLN A 213 14.77 3.23 -40.98
N ASN A 214 15.30 4.42 -41.27
CA ASN A 214 16.08 4.76 -42.46
C ASN A 214 16.90 6.01 -42.14
#